data_AF-A0A178ARL3-F1
#
_entry.id   AF-A0A178ARL3-F1
#
_cell.length_a   1.000
_cell.length_b   1.000
_cell.length_c   1.000
_cell.angle_alpha   90.00
_cell.angle_beta   90.00
_cell.angle_gamma   90.00
#
_symmetry.space_group_name_H-M   'P 1'
#
loop_
_entity.id
_entity.type
_entity.pdbx_description
1 polymer ?
#
loop_
_entity_poly.entity_id
_entity_poly.type
_entity_poly.pdbx_seq_one_letter_code
_entity_poly.pdbx_strand_id
1 'polypeptide(L)'
;MTVSYGSALAALTGPSATTQWQDEQLDVPPRDMRSIPALKAWLADSRCPAARDPSTWSAIKENWISFSAATCVRPTAVLAPNRKRVRWASGADRESDGEASMRFRYDRRERLCIQGAIWRLCDSQEALLERWPEKIRLGMNRVVEPGCENPVASLMDNFGKQRRFNSIWTAMICFLVYCNAEEGALQVMGLHLSEDLEEDLDEIVIALLHDGYPVPGRDGLSDATEQEVSRFINNILTDKDATPETNPLLWWTIILVRSSLDMGPDNFISSGRFQSNILPMDLDIQQRIEGIVHFAKVFLLDFAICTWEPAAASQQLEVRSELNVVDNTWIGEYGGERPNRGPDNRACTSPAWKSISAHLNRTLKQYMGPSSRTPMGQIVSLRNALLAQASAYR
;
A
#
# COMPACT_ATOMS: atom_id res chain seq x y z
N MET A 1 22.87 -31.93 -5.62
CA MET A 1 23.55 -31.11 -4.60
C MET A 1 22.51 -30.19 -3.99
N THR A 2 22.30 -30.22 -2.69
CA THR A 2 21.40 -29.29 -2.00
C THR A 2 22.03 -27.90 -1.98
N VAL A 3 21.38 -26.92 -2.63
CA VAL A 3 21.79 -25.51 -2.58
C VAL A 3 21.71 -25.05 -1.12
N SER A 4 22.75 -24.38 -0.60
CA SER A 4 22.72 -23.86 0.76
C SER A 4 21.92 -22.56 0.83
N TYR A 5 21.41 -22.21 2.01
CA TYR A 5 20.67 -20.95 2.20
C TYR A 5 21.46 -19.73 1.72
N GLY A 6 22.74 -19.65 2.12
CA GLY A 6 23.61 -18.54 1.73
C GLY A 6 23.85 -18.44 0.21
N SER A 7 24.03 -19.56 -0.49
CA SER A 7 24.23 -19.52 -1.93
C SER A 7 22.95 -19.19 -2.69
N ALA A 8 21.80 -19.68 -2.20
CA ALA A 8 20.49 -19.31 -2.74
C ALA A 8 20.21 -17.81 -2.56
N LEU A 9 20.48 -17.27 -1.36
CA LEU A 9 20.27 -15.86 -1.06
C LEU A 9 21.15 -14.97 -1.93
N ALA A 10 22.45 -15.28 -2.02
CA ALA A 10 23.40 -14.54 -2.86
C ALA A 10 22.99 -14.52 -4.35
N ALA A 11 22.38 -15.60 -4.85
CA ALA A 11 21.90 -15.67 -6.22
C ALA A 11 20.71 -14.73 -6.50
N LEU A 12 19.86 -14.47 -5.50
CA LEU A 12 18.70 -13.59 -5.63
C LEU A 12 18.98 -12.13 -5.26
N THR A 13 20.09 -11.85 -4.58
CA THR A 13 20.41 -10.52 -4.05
C THR A 13 21.67 -9.90 -4.65
N GLY A 14 22.40 -10.66 -5.46
CA GLY A 14 23.64 -10.21 -6.10
C GLY A 14 23.46 -9.03 -7.07
N PRO A 15 24.55 -8.38 -7.50
CA PRO A 15 24.50 -7.19 -8.36
C PRO A 15 23.83 -7.38 -9.73
N SER A 16 23.69 -8.63 -10.18
CA SER A 16 22.99 -9.00 -11.42
C SER A 16 21.49 -9.30 -11.21
N ALA A 17 21.00 -9.30 -9.97
CA ALA A 17 19.59 -9.50 -9.68
C ALA A 17 18.79 -8.33 -10.26
N THR A 18 17.82 -8.65 -11.11
CA THR A 18 16.85 -7.69 -11.66
C THR A 18 15.72 -7.51 -10.66
N THR A 19 15.53 -6.29 -10.18
CA THR A 19 14.34 -5.94 -9.38
C THR A 19 13.12 -5.86 -10.30
N GLN A 20 11.94 -5.59 -9.74
CA GLN A 20 10.75 -5.38 -10.56
C GLN A 20 10.86 -4.12 -11.45
N TRP A 21 11.71 -3.17 -11.05
CA TRP A 21 11.77 -1.81 -11.56
C TRP A 21 13.02 -1.64 -12.42
N GLN A 22 12.86 -1.58 -13.75
CA GLN A 22 13.99 -1.51 -14.68
C GLN A 22 14.74 -0.17 -14.62
N ASP A 23 14.04 0.90 -14.22
CA ASP A 23 14.53 2.26 -14.07
C ASP A 23 14.92 2.62 -12.62
N GLU A 24 14.95 1.63 -11.72
CA GLU A 24 15.25 1.84 -10.31
C GLU A 24 16.69 2.29 -10.10
N GLN A 25 16.84 3.39 -9.35
CA GLN A 25 18.15 3.84 -8.93
C GLN A 25 18.70 2.87 -7.90
N LEU A 26 19.85 2.28 -8.24
CA LEU A 26 20.52 1.28 -7.42
C LEU A 26 21.27 1.91 -6.24
N ASP A 27 21.54 3.21 -6.34
CA ASP A 27 22.08 4.03 -5.28
C ASP A 27 20.92 4.54 -4.42
N VAL A 28 20.52 3.75 -3.43
CA VAL A 28 19.53 4.15 -2.43
C VAL A 28 19.94 5.51 -1.86
N PRO A 29 19.08 6.55 -1.88
CA PRO A 29 19.43 7.84 -1.33
C PRO A 29 19.97 7.66 0.10
N PRO A 30 21.13 8.22 0.44
CA PRO A 30 21.68 8.08 1.78
C PRO A 30 20.62 8.56 2.78
N ARG A 31 20.41 7.76 3.84
CA ARG A 31 19.47 8.07 4.91
C ARG A 31 19.64 9.53 5.30
N ASP A 32 18.54 10.28 5.32
CA ASP A 32 18.62 11.62 5.87
C ASP A 32 18.93 11.49 7.38
N MET A 33 20.18 11.72 7.76
CA MET A 33 20.63 11.62 9.14
C MET A 33 19.82 12.53 10.07
N ARG A 34 19.21 13.60 9.52
CA ARG A 34 18.33 14.52 10.24
C ARG A 34 17.01 13.86 10.66
N SER A 35 16.52 12.91 9.87
CA SER A 35 15.27 12.19 10.12
C SER A 35 15.38 11.12 11.21
N ILE A 36 16.59 10.60 11.46
CA ILE A 36 16.83 9.46 12.35
C ILE A 36 16.27 9.67 13.77
N PRO A 37 16.45 10.84 14.44
CA PRO A 37 15.88 11.06 15.77
C PRO A 37 14.35 10.97 15.79
N ALA A 38 13.66 11.52 14.78
CA ALA A 38 12.20 11.45 14.70
C ALA A 38 11.73 10.00 14.48
N LEU A 39 12.37 9.27 13.56
CA LEU A 39 12.06 7.87 13.28
C LEU A 39 12.24 6.98 14.52
N LYS A 40 13.35 7.16 15.25
CA LYS A 40 13.63 6.42 16.50
C LYS A 40 12.63 6.75 17.59
N ALA A 41 12.31 8.03 17.78
CA ALA A 41 11.33 8.46 18.78
C ALA A 41 9.94 7.88 18.48
N TRP A 42 9.52 7.91 17.21
CA TRP A 42 8.23 7.38 16.79
C TRP A 42 8.14 5.85 16.97
N LEU A 43 9.17 5.08 16.57
CA LEU A 43 9.22 3.64 16.86
C LEU A 43 9.24 3.34 18.35
N ALA A 44 9.92 4.17 19.13
CA ALA A 44 9.94 4.03 20.59
C ALA A 44 8.59 4.34 21.22
N ASP A 45 7.66 5.01 20.55
CA ASP A 45 6.31 5.28 21.09
C ASP A 45 5.29 4.20 20.69
N SER A 46 5.48 3.53 19.55
CA SER A 46 4.48 2.59 19.00
C SER A 46 4.18 1.35 19.84
N ARG A 47 5.04 0.99 20.81
CA ARG A 47 4.90 -0.18 21.70
C ARG A 47 4.71 -1.56 21.02
N CYS A 48 4.71 -1.64 19.70
CA CYS A 48 4.54 -2.87 18.93
C CYS A 48 5.78 -3.79 19.02
N PRO A 49 5.62 -5.13 19.11
CA PRO A 49 6.73 -6.08 19.03
C PRO A 49 7.56 -5.91 17.76
N ALA A 50 6.92 -5.63 16.62
CA ALA A 50 7.62 -5.37 15.35
C ALA A 50 8.60 -4.20 15.41
N ALA A 51 8.45 -3.26 16.35
CA ALA A 51 9.37 -2.13 16.54
C ALA A 51 10.58 -2.45 17.43
N ARG A 52 10.44 -3.38 18.39
CA ARG A 52 11.41 -3.54 19.50
C ARG A 52 11.94 -4.95 19.69
N ASP A 53 11.10 -5.96 19.46
CA ASP A 53 11.49 -7.35 19.69
C ASP A 53 12.43 -7.84 18.58
N PRO A 54 13.63 -8.36 18.91
CA PRO A 54 14.53 -8.92 17.91
C PRO A 54 13.98 -10.19 17.24
N SER A 55 13.28 -11.07 17.97
CA SER A 55 12.70 -12.29 17.39
C SER A 55 11.60 -11.98 16.38
N THR A 56 10.65 -11.11 16.74
CA THR A 56 9.63 -10.63 15.80
C THR A 56 10.25 -10.01 14.56
N TRP A 57 11.32 -9.22 14.70
CA TRP A 57 12.00 -8.62 13.55
C TRP A 57 12.68 -9.62 12.64
N SER A 58 13.37 -10.61 13.22
CA SER A 58 13.95 -11.71 12.45
C SER A 58 12.86 -12.46 11.69
N ALA A 59 11.72 -12.75 12.34
CA ALA A 59 10.58 -13.38 11.67
C ALA A 59 10.04 -12.54 10.51
N ILE A 60 9.94 -11.22 10.66
CA ILE A 60 9.52 -10.32 9.57
C ILE A 60 10.48 -10.40 8.39
N LYS A 61 11.79 -10.32 8.64
CA LYS A 61 12.80 -10.41 7.57
C LYS A 61 12.78 -11.77 6.88
N GLU A 62 12.69 -12.86 7.64
CA GLU A 62 12.61 -14.22 7.10
C GLU A 62 11.37 -14.43 6.23
N ASN A 63 10.19 -14.01 6.71
CA ASN A 63 8.96 -14.10 5.94
C ASN A 63 8.99 -13.22 4.69
N TRP A 64 9.58 -12.01 4.77
CA TRP A 64 9.76 -11.15 3.60
C TRP A 64 10.67 -11.79 2.54
N ILE A 65 11.77 -12.43 2.97
CA ILE A 65 12.65 -13.20 2.08
C ILE A 65 11.90 -14.38 1.47
N SER A 66 11.11 -15.11 2.26
CA SER A 66 10.28 -16.22 1.78
C SER A 66 9.26 -15.76 0.75
N PHE A 67 8.53 -14.69 1.02
CA PHE A 67 7.59 -14.07 0.09
C PHE A 67 8.26 -13.64 -1.23
N SER A 68 9.39 -12.93 -1.11
CA SER A 68 10.13 -12.43 -2.27
C SER A 68 10.70 -13.59 -3.09
N ALA A 69 11.22 -14.64 -2.45
CA ALA A 69 11.74 -15.82 -3.12
C ALA A 69 10.63 -16.70 -3.72
N ALA A 70 9.47 -16.83 -3.07
CA ALA A 70 8.36 -17.62 -3.57
C ALA A 70 7.73 -17.01 -4.84
N THR A 71 7.74 -15.69 -4.93
CA THR A 71 7.05 -14.94 -5.98
C THR A 71 7.96 -14.40 -7.08
N CYS A 72 9.27 -14.66 -6.99
CA CYS A 72 10.22 -14.23 -8.02
C CYS A 72 10.22 -15.15 -9.25
N VAL A 73 10.98 -14.77 -10.28
CA VAL A 73 11.08 -15.53 -11.53
C VAL A 73 11.86 -16.84 -11.36
N ARG A 74 12.80 -16.90 -10.42
CA ARG A 74 13.65 -18.06 -10.14
C ARG A 74 13.52 -18.47 -8.67
N PRO A 75 12.36 -19.04 -8.29
CA PRO A 75 12.07 -19.36 -6.90
C PRO A 75 12.97 -20.49 -6.38
N THR A 76 13.13 -20.55 -5.06
CA THR A 76 13.95 -21.58 -4.41
C THR A 76 13.30 -22.04 -3.11
N ALA A 77 13.09 -23.35 -2.97
CA ALA A 77 12.49 -23.97 -1.79
C ALA A 77 13.33 -23.81 -0.51
N VAL A 78 14.63 -23.49 -0.65
CA VAL A 78 15.52 -23.23 0.49
C VAL A 78 15.20 -21.91 1.17
N LEU A 79 14.82 -20.88 0.40
CA LEU A 79 14.43 -19.57 0.93
C LEU A 79 12.92 -19.46 1.17
N ALA A 80 12.12 -20.25 0.44
CA ALA A 80 10.67 -20.27 0.53
C ALA A 80 10.12 -21.71 0.73
N PRO A 81 10.37 -22.31 1.91
CA PRO A 81 9.87 -23.64 2.23
C PRO A 81 8.34 -23.64 2.30
N ASN A 82 7.71 -24.78 1.97
CA ASN A 82 6.26 -24.88 2.05
C ASN A 82 5.78 -25.03 3.51
N ARG A 83 5.23 -23.94 4.04
CA ARG A 83 4.63 -23.85 5.38
C ARG A 83 3.12 -23.57 5.33
N LYS A 84 2.51 -23.59 4.15
CA LYS A 84 1.10 -23.23 3.96
C LYS A 84 0.16 -24.25 4.63
N ARG A 85 -0.98 -23.77 5.14
CA ARG A 85 -2.03 -24.56 5.81
C ARG A 85 -2.59 -25.66 4.90
N VAL A 86 -2.87 -25.31 3.65
CA VAL A 86 -3.39 -26.25 2.64
C VAL A 86 -2.22 -26.84 1.85
N ARG A 87 -2.01 -28.15 2.01
CA ARG A 87 -1.12 -28.94 1.16
C ARG A 87 -1.96 -29.78 0.20
N TRP A 88 -1.69 -29.63 -1.09
CA TRP A 88 -2.42 -30.36 -2.14
C TRP A 88 -2.12 -31.86 -2.18
N ALA A 89 -1.15 -32.34 -1.38
CA ALA A 89 -0.80 -33.75 -1.25
C ALA A 89 -0.78 -34.20 0.23
N SER A 90 -1.32 -35.40 0.46
CA SER A 90 -1.49 -36.01 1.77
C SER A 90 -0.18 -36.61 2.31
N GLY A 91 0.12 -36.32 3.57
CA GLY A 91 0.92 -37.20 4.43
C GLY A 91 2.43 -37.04 4.28
N ALA A 92 3.03 -36.37 5.27
CA ALA A 92 4.39 -36.56 5.76
C ALA A 92 5.44 -37.07 4.76
N ASP A 93 6.06 -36.17 4.01
CA ASP A 93 7.52 -36.00 3.89
C ASP A 93 7.81 -35.10 2.69
N ARG A 94 8.68 -34.10 2.91
CA ARG A 94 9.33 -33.19 1.94
C ARG A 94 8.61 -33.00 0.58
N GLU A 95 8.06 -31.80 0.38
CA GLU A 95 7.51 -31.33 -0.90
C GLU A 95 8.42 -31.73 -2.08
N SER A 96 7.84 -32.40 -3.07
CA SER A 96 8.53 -32.79 -4.29
C SER A 96 8.87 -31.57 -5.16
N ASP A 97 9.88 -31.69 -6.03
CA ASP A 97 10.26 -30.59 -6.94
C ASP A 97 9.08 -30.17 -7.86
N GLY A 98 8.22 -31.12 -8.24
CA GLY A 98 7.03 -30.87 -9.04
C GLY A 98 5.96 -30.07 -8.29
N GLU A 99 5.70 -30.42 -7.03
CA GLU A 99 4.78 -29.69 -6.15
C GLU A 99 5.30 -28.29 -5.83
N ALA A 100 6.60 -28.16 -5.51
CA ALA A 100 7.24 -26.87 -5.31
C ALA A 100 7.12 -25.98 -6.56
N SER A 101 7.37 -26.56 -7.74
CA SER A 101 7.23 -25.84 -9.02
C SER A 101 5.79 -25.43 -9.33
N MET A 102 4.80 -26.21 -8.90
CA MET A 102 3.39 -25.80 -8.99
C MET A 102 3.09 -24.66 -8.02
N ARG A 103 3.42 -24.84 -6.74
CA ARG A 103 3.21 -23.83 -5.69
C ARG A 103 3.82 -22.48 -6.05
N PHE A 104 5.09 -22.43 -6.46
CA PHE A 104 5.71 -21.17 -6.85
C PHE A 104 5.06 -20.50 -8.07
N ARG A 105 4.55 -21.29 -9.03
CA ARG A 105 3.77 -20.73 -10.13
C ARG A 105 2.47 -20.12 -9.63
N TYR A 106 1.79 -20.75 -8.68
CA TYR A 106 0.60 -20.19 -8.05
C TYR A 106 0.94 -18.92 -7.24
N ASP A 107 1.93 -18.98 -6.34
CA ASP A 107 2.36 -17.85 -5.50
C ASP A 107 2.71 -16.62 -6.35
N ARG A 108 3.50 -16.81 -7.42
CA ARG A 108 3.85 -15.74 -8.34
C ARG A 108 2.63 -15.20 -9.09
N ARG A 109 1.75 -16.09 -9.56
CA ARG A 109 0.56 -15.69 -10.32
C ARG A 109 -0.43 -14.91 -9.46
N GLU A 110 -0.69 -15.39 -8.25
CA GLU A 110 -1.52 -14.74 -7.24
C GLU A 110 -1.02 -13.32 -6.94
N ARG A 111 0.27 -13.20 -6.58
CA ARG A 111 0.91 -11.89 -6.37
C ARG A 111 0.68 -10.94 -7.56
N LEU A 112 0.97 -11.40 -8.79
CA LEU A 112 0.88 -10.53 -9.98
C LEU A 112 -0.57 -10.08 -10.26
N CYS A 113 -1.55 -10.93 -9.97
CA CYS A 113 -2.95 -10.59 -10.19
C CYS A 113 -3.48 -9.62 -9.13
N ILE A 114 -3.17 -9.86 -7.85
CA ILE A 114 -3.49 -8.93 -6.75
C ILE A 114 -2.81 -7.58 -7.00
N GLN A 115 -1.53 -7.59 -7.39
CA GLN A 115 -0.81 -6.37 -7.78
C GLN A 115 -1.50 -5.63 -8.93
N GLY A 116 -1.93 -6.34 -9.97
CA GLY A 116 -2.67 -5.75 -11.08
C GLY A 116 -3.98 -5.11 -10.63
N ALA A 117 -4.74 -5.78 -9.75
CA ALA A 117 -5.98 -5.26 -9.20
C ALA A 117 -5.75 -4.00 -8.35
N ILE A 118 -4.76 -4.01 -7.45
CA ILE A 118 -4.40 -2.83 -6.64
C ILE A 118 -4.01 -1.66 -7.55
N TRP A 119 -3.26 -1.91 -8.62
CA TRP A 119 -2.84 -0.86 -9.54
C TRP A 119 -4.00 -0.26 -10.32
N ARG A 120 -4.92 -1.08 -10.84
CA ARG A 120 -6.13 -0.59 -11.51
C ARG A 120 -7.07 0.16 -10.57
N LEU A 121 -7.19 -0.33 -9.33
CA LEU A 121 -7.93 0.37 -8.28
C LEU A 121 -7.31 1.75 -7.99
N CYS A 122 -6.00 1.82 -7.74
CA CYS A 122 -5.30 3.10 -7.54
C CYS A 122 -5.45 4.05 -8.73
N ASP A 123 -5.33 3.54 -9.97
CA ASP A 123 -5.49 4.35 -11.18
C ASP A 123 -6.91 4.90 -11.31
N SER A 124 -7.92 4.07 -11.06
CA SER A 124 -9.32 4.46 -11.07
C SER A 124 -9.62 5.53 -10.01
N GLN A 125 -9.07 5.36 -8.81
CA GLN A 125 -9.28 6.28 -7.70
C GLN A 125 -8.55 7.62 -7.91
N GLU A 126 -7.37 7.61 -8.50
CA GLU A 126 -6.65 8.80 -8.95
C GLU A 126 -7.41 9.54 -10.07
N ALA A 127 -7.97 8.79 -11.02
CA ALA A 127 -8.82 9.35 -12.07
C ALA A 127 -10.10 9.98 -11.52
N LEU A 128 -10.65 9.44 -10.42
CA LEU A 128 -11.77 10.05 -9.71
C LEU A 128 -11.33 11.32 -8.96
N LEU A 129 -10.17 11.32 -8.30
CA LEU A 129 -9.60 12.51 -7.65
C LEU A 129 -9.50 13.69 -8.63
N GLU A 130 -9.11 13.44 -9.88
CA GLU A 130 -9.05 14.46 -10.92
C GLU A 130 -10.40 15.16 -11.14
N ARG A 131 -11.54 14.50 -10.96
CA ARG A 131 -12.87 15.11 -11.14
C ARG A 131 -13.20 16.16 -10.07
N TRP A 132 -12.54 16.10 -8.92
CA TRP A 132 -12.87 16.93 -7.77
C TRP A 132 -12.37 18.37 -7.90
N PRO A 133 -13.20 19.36 -7.53
CA PRO A 133 -12.80 20.75 -7.59
C PRO A 133 -11.56 21.07 -6.76
N GLU A 134 -10.73 21.99 -7.27
CA GLU A 134 -9.46 22.36 -6.64
C GLU A 134 -9.62 22.76 -5.18
N LYS A 135 -10.59 23.61 -4.87
CA LYS A 135 -10.88 24.04 -3.50
C LYS A 135 -11.27 22.89 -2.57
N ILE A 136 -11.91 21.83 -3.07
CA ILE A 136 -12.24 20.66 -2.27
C ILE A 136 -10.96 19.88 -1.97
N ARG A 137 -10.14 19.63 -3.00
CA ARG A 137 -8.82 19.00 -2.86
C ARG A 137 -7.88 19.80 -1.95
N LEU A 138 -7.98 21.13 -1.96
CA LEU A 138 -7.28 22.03 -1.03
C LEU A 138 -7.79 21.87 0.40
N GLY A 139 -9.12 21.81 0.58
CA GLY A 139 -9.74 21.51 1.86
C GLY A 139 -9.24 20.19 2.45
N MET A 140 -9.21 19.13 1.64
CA MET A 140 -8.67 17.82 2.02
C MET A 140 -7.23 17.93 2.53
N ASN A 141 -6.38 18.65 1.80
CA ASN A 141 -4.97 18.77 2.17
C ASN A 141 -4.80 19.56 3.48
N ARG A 142 -5.58 20.63 3.67
CA ARG A 142 -5.56 21.47 4.87
C ARG A 142 -6.02 20.77 6.14
N VAL A 143 -6.86 19.74 6.02
CA VAL A 143 -7.25 18.91 7.18
C VAL A 143 -6.07 18.11 7.72
N VAL A 144 -5.19 17.63 6.83
CA VAL A 144 -4.01 16.82 7.17
C VAL A 144 -2.79 17.70 7.47
N GLU A 145 -2.66 18.79 6.74
CA GLU A 145 -1.55 19.74 6.80
C GLU A 145 -2.09 21.18 6.93
N PRO A 146 -2.34 21.65 8.16
CA PRO A 146 -2.85 22.99 8.41
C PRO A 146 -1.93 24.05 7.77
N GLY A 147 -2.51 24.95 6.99
CA GLY A 147 -1.76 25.99 6.28
C GLY A 147 -1.28 25.61 4.88
N CYS A 148 -1.52 24.38 4.42
CA CYS A 148 -1.17 24.01 3.05
C CYS A 148 -1.92 24.88 2.02
N GLU A 149 -1.18 25.40 1.04
CA GLU A 149 -1.69 26.19 -0.07
C GLU A 149 -1.94 25.36 -1.33
N ASN A 150 -1.38 24.15 -1.39
CA ASN A 150 -1.48 23.28 -2.54
C ASN A 150 -2.64 22.29 -2.40
N PRO A 151 -3.48 22.12 -3.42
CA PRO A 151 -4.49 21.07 -3.44
C PRO A 151 -3.84 19.68 -3.52
N VAL A 152 -4.54 18.64 -3.05
CA VAL A 152 -4.14 17.25 -3.35
C VAL A 152 -4.13 17.09 -4.87
N ALA A 153 -2.96 16.84 -5.45
CA ALA A 153 -2.80 16.63 -6.88
C ALA A 153 -2.83 15.14 -7.19
N SER A 154 -3.48 14.76 -8.30
CA SER A 154 -3.36 13.39 -8.78
C SER A 154 -1.94 13.11 -9.25
N LEU A 155 -1.47 11.87 -9.06
CA LEU A 155 -0.17 11.43 -9.56
C LEU A 155 -0.21 10.90 -11.01
N MET A 156 -1.35 10.99 -11.69
CA MET A 156 -1.52 10.52 -13.08
C MET A 156 -0.65 11.27 -14.09
N ASP A 157 -0.17 12.49 -13.77
CA ASP A 157 0.78 13.24 -14.58
C ASP A 157 2.26 12.81 -14.36
N ASN A 158 2.51 11.98 -13.35
CA ASN A 158 3.81 11.39 -13.05
C ASN A 158 3.63 9.90 -12.73
N PHE A 159 3.32 9.12 -13.77
CA PHE A 159 3.07 7.69 -13.67
C PHE A 159 4.22 6.91 -13.02
N GLY A 160 5.46 7.33 -13.22
CA GLY A 160 6.63 6.72 -12.58
C GLY A 160 6.60 6.87 -11.05
N LYS A 161 6.24 8.06 -10.54
CA LYS A 161 6.04 8.31 -9.11
C LYS A 161 4.79 7.59 -8.59
N GLN A 162 3.70 7.60 -9.35
CA GLN A 162 2.46 6.91 -9.00
C GLN A 162 2.72 5.41 -8.77
N ARG A 163 3.37 4.72 -9.72
CA ARG A 163 3.66 3.28 -9.61
C ARG A 163 4.56 2.96 -8.42
N ARG A 164 5.56 3.80 -8.16
CA ARG A 164 6.39 3.69 -6.96
C ARG A 164 5.56 3.86 -5.68
N PHE A 165 4.61 4.79 -5.63
CA PHE A 165 3.75 4.96 -4.45
C PHE A 165 2.73 3.83 -4.29
N ASN A 166 2.10 3.35 -5.38
CA ASN A 166 1.20 2.19 -5.39
C ASN A 166 1.90 0.96 -4.79
N SER A 167 3.18 0.78 -5.11
CA SER A 167 3.96 -0.38 -4.69
C SER A 167 4.06 -0.53 -3.17
N ILE A 168 3.93 0.55 -2.40
CA ILE A 168 3.98 0.52 -0.94
C ILE A 168 2.76 -0.23 -0.38
N TRP A 169 1.59 0.03 -0.95
CA TRP A 169 0.34 -0.66 -0.64
C TRP A 169 0.32 -2.06 -1.23
N THR A 170 0.78 -2.21 -2.48
CA THR A 170 0.92 -3.53 -3.13
C THR A 170 1.80 -4.48 -2.32
N ALA A 171 2.97 -4.01 -1.88
CA ALA A 171 3.90 -4.77 -1.08
C ALA A 171 3.25 -5.25 0.21
N MET A 172 2.55 -4.35 0.93
CA MET A 172 1.82 -4.69 2.15
C MET A 172 0.77 -5.76 1.90
N ILE A 173 -0.18 -5.52 0.99
CA ILE A 173 -1.33 -6.41 0.79
C ILE A 173 -0.89 -7.77 0.25
N CYS A 174 -0.02 -7.82 -0.76
CA CYS A 174 0.49 -9.10 -1.29
C CYS A 174 1.27 -9.88 -0.23
N PHE A 175 2.03 -9.20 0.65
CA PHE A 175 2.76 -9.85 1.72
C PHE A 175 1.82 -10.40 2.79
N LEU A 176 0.79 -9.64 3.18
CA LEU A 176 -0.24 -10.09 4.13
C LEU A 176 -1.00 -11.30 3.60
N VAL A 177 -1.49 -11.27 2.36
CA VAL A 177 -2.17 -12.40 1.72
C VAL A 177 -1.27 -13.63 1.69
N TYR A 178 -0.01 -13.47 1.28
CA TYR A 178 0.95 -14.57 1.25
C TYR A 178 1.16 -15.20 2.65
N CYS A 179 1.33 -14.37 3.68
CA CYS A 179 1.55 -14.84 5.04
C CYS A 179 0.28 -15.39 5.70
N ASN A 180 -0.92 -14.89 5.36
CA ASN A 180 -2.19 -15.39 5.91
C ASN A 180 -2.40 -16.88 5.60
N ALA A 181 -1.88 -17.34 4.46
CA ALA A 181 -1.91 -18.73 4.04
C ALA A 181 -1.12 -19.70 4.97
N GLU A 182 -0.27 -19.19 5.87
CA GLU A 182 0.43 -19.93 6.92
C GLU A 182 -0.19 -19.65 8.29
N GLU A 183 -0.48 -20.69 9.06
CA GLU A 183 -1.08 -20.52 10.40
C GLU A 183 -0.11 -19.87 11.36
N GLY A 184 -0.55 -18.80 12.03
CA GLY A 184 0.26 -18.10 13.02
C GLY A 184 1.35 -17.19 12.46
N ALA A 185 1.57 -17.12 11.13
CA ALA A 185 2.69 -16.37 10.56
C ALA A 185 2.62 -14.87 10.87
N LEU A 186 1.43 -14.27 10.74
CA LEU A 186 1.22 -12.85 11.06
C LEU A 186 1.43 -12.58 12.56
N GLN A 187 0.94 -13.47 13.42
CA GLN A 187 1.04 -13.38 14.88
C GLN A 187 2.50 -13.47 15.35
N VAL A 188 3.29 -14.38 14.76
CA VAL A 188 4.75 -14.48 15.03
C VAL A 188 5.49 -13.20 14.62
N MET A 189 5.00 -12.51 13.59
CA MET A 189 5.47 -11.19 13.16
C MET A 189 4.86 -10.01 13.94
N GLY A 190 4.11 -10.29 15.02
CA GLY A 190 3.55 -9.28 15.91
C GLY A 190 2.32 -8.56 15.37
N LEU A 191 1.62 -9.13 14.38
CA LEU A 191 0.36 -8.65 13.85
C LEU A 191 -0.77 -9.62 14.21
N HIS A 192 -1.74 -9.14 14.97
CA HIS A 192 -2.93 -9.85 15.43
C HIS A 192 -4.16 -9.24 14.74
N LEU A 193 -4.51 -9.77 13.58
CA LEU A 193 -5.70 -9.35 12.86
C LEU A 193 -6.96 -9.74 13.64
N SER A 194 -8.02 -8.93 13.52
CA SER A 194 -9.37 -9.38 13.88
C SER A 194 -9.84 -10.45 12.89
N GLU A 195 -10.82 -11.26 13.29
CA GLU A 195 -11.45 -12.24 12.40
C GLU A 195 -11.94 -11.58 11.10
N ASP A 196 -12.61 -10.42 11.19
CA ASP A 196 -13.06 -9.66 10.01
C ASP A 196 -11.92 -9.29 9.04
N LEU A 197 -10.72 -8.97 9.53
CA LEU A 197 -9.58 -8.62 8.67
C LEU A 197 -8.87 -9.86 8.11
N GLU A 198 -8.89 -10.99 8.82
CA GLU A 198 -8.45 -12.28 8.27
C GLU A 198 -9.40 -12.73 7.15
N GLU A 199 -10.71 -12.58 7.36
CA GLU A 199 -11.74 -12.84 6.36
C GLU A 199 -11.59 -11.93 5.13
N ASP A 200 -11.33 -10.62 5.32
CA ASP A 200 -11.06 -9.72 4.20
C ASP A 200 -9.87 -10.21 3.33
N LEU A 201 -8.79 -10.73 3.95
CA LEU A 201 -7.64 -11.27 3.20
C LEU A 201 -8.00 -12.55 2.44
N ASP A 202 -8.80 -13.42 3.03
CA ASP A 202 -9.28 -14.64 2.37
C ASP A 202 -10.25 -14.31 1.22
N GLU A 203 -11.09 -13.30 1.37
CA GLU A 203 -12.01 -12.83 0.34
C GLU A 203 -11.29 -12.21 -0.86
N ILE A 204 -10.14 -11.55 -0.67
CA ILE A 204 -9.27 -11.14 -1.79
C ILE A 204 -8.83 -12.37 -2.62
N VAL A 205 -8.48 -13.48 -1.96
CA VAL A 205 -8.05 -14.71 -2.64
C VAL A 205 -9.25 -15.38 -3.33
N ILE A 206 -10.40 -15.45 -2.67
CA ILE A 206 -11.63 -16.02 -3.24
C ILE A 206 -12.09 -15.20 -4.46
N ALA A 207 -12.09 -13.88 -4.38
CA ALA A 207 -12.43 -12.99 -5.49
C ALA A 207 -11.47 -13.18 -6.67
N LEU A 208 -10.18 -13.38 -6.42
CA LEU A 208 -9.21 -13.69 -7.47
C LEU A 208 -9.51 -15.04 -8.15
N LEU A 209 -9.91 -16.05 -7.39
CA LEU A 209 -10.31 -17.35 -7.95
C LEU A 209 -11.58 -17.23 -8.81
N HIS A 210 -12.51 -16.37 -8.41
CA HIS A 210 -13.75 -16.08 -9.13
C HIS A 210 -13.50 -15.29 -10.44
N ASP A 211 -12.78 -14.17 -10.37
CA ASP A 211 -12.41 -13.35 -11.54
C ASP A 211 -11.62 -14.16 -12.56
N GLY A 212 -10.97 -15.23 -12.07
CA GLY A 212 -9.97 -15.95 -12.81
C GLY A 212 -8.73 -15.10 -13.00
N TYR A 213 -7.69 -15.74 -13.52
CA TYR A 213 -6.44 -15.04 -13.71
C TYR A 213 -6.49 -14.23 -15.01
N PRO A 214 -6.34 -12.89 -14.97
CA PRO A 214 -6.45 -12.05 -16.14
C PRO A 214 -5.52 -12.52 -17.26
N VAL A 215 -6.07 -12.67 -18.46
CA VAL A 215 -5.32 -12.95 -19.68
C VAL A 215 -4.77 -11.63 -20.19
N PRO A 216 -3.45 -11.48 -20.43
CA PRO A 216 -2.88 -10.25 -20.97
C PRO A 216 -3.60 -9.83 -22.26
N GLY A 217 -4.05 -8.57 -22.32
CA GLY A 217 -4.74 -7.99 -23.49
C GLY A 217 -6.25 -8.25 -23.57
N ARG A 218 -6.87 -8.85 -22.54
CA ARG A 218 -8.33 -8.77 -22.35
C ARG A 218 -8.65 -7.71 -21.31
N ASP A 219 -9.37 -6.68 -21.74
CA ASP A 219 -10.08 -5.76 -20.84
C ASP A 219 -11.27 -6.53 -20.23
N GLY A 220 -10.97 -7.32 -19.20
CA GLY A 220 -11.99 -7.94 -18.37
C GLY A 220 -12.38 -6.98 -17.25
N LEU A 221 -13.69 -6.81 -17.04
CA LEU A 221 -14.30 -6.20 -15.86
C LEU A 221 -14.00 -7.07 -14.62
N SER A 222 -12.74 -7.10 -14.16
CA SER A 222 -12.35 -7.82 -12.94
C SER A 222 -12.60 -6.90 -11.75
N ASP A 223 -13.89 -6.72 -11.44
CA ASP A 223 -14.31 -5.78 -10.41
C ASP A 223 -14.29 -6.42 -9.00
N ALA A 224 -14.39 -7.75 -8.87
CA ALA A 224 -14.53 -8.39 -7.57
C ALA A 224 -13.24 -8.27 -6.75
N THR A 225 -12.09 -8.63 -7.33
CA THR A 225 -10.80 -8.52 -6.62
C THR A 225 -10.52 -7.06 -6.22
N GLU A 226 -10.86 -6.09 -7.08
CA GLU A 226 -10.69 -4.66 -6.78
C GLU A 226 -11.64 -4.19 -5.67
N GLN A 227 -12.87 -4.69 -5.63
CA GLN A 227 -13.82 -4.42 -4.55
C GLN A 227 -13.33 -4.96 -3.21
N GLU A 228 -12.84 -6.20 -3.17
CA GLU A 228 -12.34 -6.79 -1.91
C GLU A 228 -11.08 -6.10 -1.40
N VAL A 229 -10.16 -5.74 -2.29
CA VAL A 229 -9.01 -4.90 -1.95
C VAL A 229 -9.46 -3.54 -1.41
N SER A 230 -10.44 -2.90 -2.05
CA SER A 230 -10.98 -1.61 -1.61
C SER A 230 -11.64 -1.72 -0.23
N ARG A 231 -12.42 -2.79 0.02
CA ARG A 231 -13.03 -3.08 1.31
C ARG A 231 -11.96 -3.21 2.40
N PHE A 232 -10.95 -4.05 2.19
CA PHE A 232 -9.84 -4.21 3.13
C PHE A 232 -9.12 -2.88 3.42
N ILE A 233 -8.80 -2.09 2.39
CA ILE A 233 -8.17 -0.77 2.55
C ILE A 233 -9.05 0.18 3.36
N ASN A 234 -10.36 0.22 3.09
CA ASN A 234 -11.28 1.08 3.83
C ASN A 234 -11.41 0.65 5.30
N ASN A 235 -11.46 -0.65 5.58
CA ASN A 235 -11.53 -1.19 6.93
C ASN A 235 -10.30 -0.79 7.76
N ILE A 236 -9.08 -0.95 7.21
CA ILE A 236 -7.86 -0.57 7.93
C ILE A 236 -7.67 0.95 8.06
N LEU A 237 -8.23 1.76 7.15
CA LEU A 237 -8.17 3.22 7.22
C LEU A 237 -9.17 3.81 8.22
N THR A 238 -10.31 3.13 8.43
CA THR A 238 -11.44 3.65 9.21
C THR A 238 -11.57 3.01 10.59
N ASP A 239 -10.71 2.05 10.93
CA ASP A 239 -10.59 1.49 12.28
C ASP A 239 -10.05 2.55 13.25
N LYS A 240 -10.87 2.90 14.26
CA LYS A 240 -10.55 3.91 15.27
C LYS A 240 -9.87 3.36 16.51
N ASP A 241 -10.12 2.09 16.79
CA ASP A 241 -9.68 1.42 18.01
C ASP A 241 -8.45 0.55 17.74
N ALA A 242 -8.06 0.46 16.46
CA ALA A 242 -6.80 -0.04 15.97
C ALA A 242 -5.59 0.36 16.82
N THR A 243 -4.79 -0.65 17.14
CA THR A 243 -3.46 -0.50 17.69
C THR A 243 -2.41 -0.87 16.63
N PRO A 244 -1.13 -0.51 16.86
CA PRO A 244 -0.02 -1.01 16.04
C PRO A 244 0.05 -2.53 15.87
N GLU A 245 -0.53 -3.30 16.78
CA GLU A 245 -0.54 -4.77 16.75
C GLU A 245 -1.76 -5.33 16.03
N THR A 246 -2.82 -4.54 15.81
CA THR A 246 -4.07 -5.01 15.21
C THR A 246 -4.36 -4.40 13.85
N ASN A 247 -3.70 -3.29 13.50
CA ASN A 247 -3.90 -2.60 12.23
C ASN A 247 -2.74 -2.84 11.26
N PRO A 248 -2.98 -3.50 10.11
CA PRO A 248 -1.94 -3.83 9.15
C PRO A 248 -1.17 -2.63 8.61
N LEU A 249 -1.85 -1.48 8.39
CA LEU A 249 -1.21 -0.29 7.83
C LEU A 249 -0.23 0.35 8.82
N LEU A 250 -0.62 0.44 10.09
CA LEU A 250 0.24 0.96 11.14
C LEU A 250 1.43 0.02 11.42
N TRP A 251 1.17 -1.29 11.46
CA TRP A 251 2.20 -2.33 11.56
C TRP A 251 3.19 -2.28 10.38
N TRP A 252 2.68 -2.15 9.15
CA TRP A 252 3.51 -2.02 7.96
C TRP A 252 4.36 -0.75 7.99
N THR A 253 3.79 0.36 8.44
CA THR A 253 4.54 1.61 8.62
C THR A 253 5.68 1.44 9.63
N ILE A 254 5.47 0.71 10.73
CA ILE A 254 6.51 0.36 11.70
C ILE A 254 7.63 -0.46 11.06
N ILE A 255 7.29 -1.44 10.22
CA ILE A 255 8.27 -2.23 9.47
C ILE A 255 9.09 -1.34 8.55
N LEU A 256 8.46 -0.45 7.78
CA LEU A 256 9.17 0.44 6.86
C LEU A 256 10.14 1.36 7.61
N VAL A 257 9.70 1.92 8.74
CA VAL A 257 10.54 2.78 9.58
C VAL A 257 11.68 1.99 10.23
N ARG A 258 11.41 0.84 10.85
CA ARG A 258 12.46 -0.01 11.44
C ARG A 258 13.47 -0.49 10.41
N SER A 259 12.98 -0.94 9.26
CA SER A 259 13.79 -1.30 8.10
C SER A 259 14.67 -0.13 7.64
N SER A 260 14.13 1.09 7.54
CA SER A 260 14.92 2.27 7.17
C SER A 260 16.02 2.63 8.18
N LEU A 261 15.97 2.10 9.40
CA LEU A 261 16.98 2.28 10.45
C LEU A 261 17.91 1.08 10.60
N ASP A 262 17.53 -0.11 10.12
CA ASP A 262 18.31 -1.35 10.24
C ASP A 262 19.49 -1.37 9.24
N MET A 263 20.72 -1.37 9.76
CA MET A 263 21.96 -1.50 8.97
C MET A 263 22.47 -2.95 8.92
N GLY A 264 21.71 -3.89 9.49
CA GLY A 264 22.07 -5.28 9.52
C GLY A 264 22.11 -5.92 8.13
N PRO A 265 22.79 -7.07 8.01
CA PRO A 265 22.68 -7.89 6.81
C PRO A 265 21.21 -8.28 6.60
N ASP A 266 20.89 -8.56 5.34
CA ASP A 266 19.61 -9.11 4.90
C ASP A 266 18.38 -8.19 5.06
N ASN A 267 18.61 -6.87 5.16
CA ASN A 267 17.54 -5.89 5.08
C ASN A 267 17.10 -5.62 3.63
N PHE A 268 16.28 -6.51 3.08
CA PHE A 268 15.74 -6.42 1.71
C PHE A 268 14.39 -5.70 1.61
N ILE A 269 13.92 -5.07 2.70
CA ILE A 269 12.67 -4.30 2.69
C ILE A 269 12.93 -2.87 2.23
N SER A 270 13.91 -2.17 2.83
CA SER A 270 14.18 -0.76 2.49
C SER A 270 15.49 -0.47 1.77
N SER A 271 16.50 -1.34 1.85
CA SER A 271 17.86 -0.99 1.38
C SER A 271 18.64 -2.14 0.75
N GLY A 272 17.97 -3.24 0.39
CA GLY A 272 18.61 -4.45 -0.12
C GLY A 272 18.01 -4.89 -1.44
N ARG A 273 18.89 -5.20 -2.40
CA ARG A 273 18.49 -5.72 -3.71
C ARG A 273 17.97 -7.14 -3.55
N PHE A 274 16.81 -7.40 -4.14
CA PHE A 274 16.24 -8.74 -4.22
C PHE A 274 15.53 -8.92 -5.57
N GLN A 275 15.69 -10.09 -6.19
CA GLN A 275 15.09 -10.36 -7.48
C GLN A 275 13.56 -10.20 -7.42
N SER A 276 13.03 -9.37 -8.32
CA SER A 276 11.59 -9.10 -8.41
C SER A 276 10.96 -8.55 -7.12
N ASN A 277 11.74 -7.86 -6.27
CA ASN A 277 11.20 -7.12 -5.13
C ASN A 277 10.11 -6.13 -5.60
N ILE A 278 8.93 -6.19 -4.98
CA ILE A 278 7.81 -5.28 -5.30
C ILE A 278 8.14 -3.86 -4.83
N LEU A 279 8.76 -3.77 -3.66
CA LEU A 279 9.00 -2.51 -2.98
C LEU A 279 10.27 -1.86 -3.56
N PRO A 280 10.17 -0.69 -4.20
CA PRO A 280 11.30 -0.04 -4.83
C PRO A 280 12.31 0.41 -3.78
N MET A 281 13.59 0.28 -4.09
CA MET A 281 14.70 0.71 -3.27
C MET A 281 14.98 2.21 -3.38
N ASP A 282 14.57 2.83 -4.49
CA ASP A 282 14.80 4.25 -4.78
C ASP A 282 13.82 5.20 -4.08
N LEU A 283 12.91 4.66 -3.24
CA LEU A 283 12.10 5.45 -2.33
C LEU A 283 12.72 5.49 -0.93
N ASP A 284 13.05 6.70 -0.47
CA ASP A 284 13.40 6.93 0.93
C ASP A 284 12.18 6.77 1.85
N ILE A 285 12.42 6.75 3.17
CA ILE A 285 11.32 6.58 4.13
C ILE A 285 10.32 7.73 4.10
N GLN A 286 10.75 8.97 3.86
CA GLN A 286 9.84 10.10 3.78
C GLN A 286 8.88 9.94 2.59
N GLN A 287 9.40 9.59 1.41
CA GLN A 287 8.61 9.33 0.21
C GLN A 287 7.66 8.14 0.40
N ARG A 288 8.07 7.09 1.15
CA ARG A 288 7.18 5.98 1.50
C ARG A 288 6.01 6.43 2.36
N ILE A 289 6.26 7.23 3.40
CA ILE A 289 5.20 7.80 4.24
C ILE A 289 4.30 8.75 3.43
N GLU A 290 4.88 9.57 2.55
CA GLU A 290 4.12 10.42 1.64
C GLU A 290 3.20 9.61 0.72
N GLY A 291 3.67 8.49 0.18
CA GLY A 291 2.85 7.59 -0.64
C GLY A 291 1.70 6.95 0.12
N ILE A 292 1.91 6.56 1.38
CA ILE A 292 0.84 6.08 2.26
C ILE A 292 -0.20 7.19 2.49
N VAL A 293 0.24 8.37 2.92
CA VAL A 293 -0.66 9.50 3.22
C VAL A 293 -1.40 9.97 1.97
N HIS A 294 -0.76 9.94 0.80
CA HIS A 294 -1.38 10.30 -0.47
C HIS A 294 -2.54 9.37 -0.79
N PHE A 295 -2.29 8.06 -0.92
CA PHE A 295 -3.35 7.11 -1.26
C PHE A 295 -4.42 6.99 -0.18
N ALA A 296 -4.08 7.17 1.10
CA ALA A 296 -5.09 7.26 2.15
C ALA A 296 -6.08 8.42 1.91
N LYS A 297 -5.61 9.59 1.44
CA LYS A 297 -6.51 10.70 1.05
C LYS A 297 -7.39 10.34 -0.14
N VAL A 298 -6.82 9.64 -1.14
CA VAL A 298 -7.55 9.21 -2.34
C VAL A 298 -8.64 8.20 -1.97
N PHE A 299 -8.32 7.17 -1.19
CA PHE A 299 -9.30 6.17 -0.75
C PHE A 299 -10.35 6.77 0.20
N LEU A 300 -9.96 7.66 1.13
CA LEU A 300 -10.93 8.30 2.01
C LEU A 300 -11.85 9.29 1.28
N LEU A 301 -11.45 9.82 0.12
CA LEU A 301 -12.32 10.60 -0.75
C LEU A 301 -13.46 9.75 -1.30
N ASP A 302 -13.12 8.57 -1.82
CA ASP A 302 -14.08 7.57 -2.32
C ASP A 302 -14.99 7.04 -1.21
N PHE A 303 -14.40 6.68 -0.07
CA PHE A 303 -15.16 6.29 1.12
C PHE A 303 -16.14 7.39 1.56
N ALA A 304 -15.70 8.66 1.57
CA ALA A 304 -16.55 9.78 1.97
C ALA A 304 -17.73 9.97 1.02
N ILE A 305 -17.56 9.83 -0.30
CA ILE A 305 -18.68 9.95 -1.25
C ILE A 305 -19.64 8.75 -1.15
N CYS A 306 -19.13 7.55 -0.87
CA CYS A 306 -19.94 6.34 -0.71
C CYS A 306 -20.75 6.33 0.59
N THR A 307 -20.23 6.93 1.66
CA THR A 307 -20.89 7.02 2.98
C THR A 307 -21.65 8.32 3.20
N TRP A 308 -21.71 9.19 2.19
CA TRP A 308 -22.41 10.46 2.31
C TRP A 308 -23.92 10.26 2.18
N GLU A 309 -24.64 10.52 3.28
CA GLU A 309 -26.09 10.50 3.35
C GLU A 309 -26.65 11.94 3.38
N PRO A 310 -26.93 12.57 2.23
CA PRO A 310 -27.54 13.89 2.20
C PRO A 310 -29.01 13.86 2.62
N ALA A 311 -29.51 15.03 3.05
CA ALA A 311 -30.91 15.21 3.41
C ALA A 311 -31.89 14.94 2.25
N ALA A 312 -31.45 15.05 1.00
CA ALA A 312 -32.24 14.73 -0.18
C ALA A 312 -31.40 13.97 -1.21
N ALA A 313 -31.93 12.88 -1.76
CA ALA A 313 -31.24 12.05 -2.75
C ALA A 313 -30.82 12.82 -4.02
N SER A 314 -31.57 13.87 -4.39
CA SER A 314 -31.22 14.76 -5.51
C SER A 314 -29.87 15.46 -5.33
N GLN A 315 -29.40 15.66 -4.09
CA GLN A 315 -28.09 16.24 -3.81
C GLN A 315 -26.94 15.33 -4.23
N GLN A 316 -27.09 14.01 -4.11
CA GLN A 316 -26.09 13.07 -4.62
C GLN A 316 -26.01 13.14 -6.14
N LEU A 317 -27.17 13.20 -6.81
CA LEU A 317 -27.24 13.28 -8.26
C LEU A 317 -26.62 14.58 -8.78
N GLU A 318 -26.89 15.72 -8.13
CA GLU A 318 -26.27 17.01 -8.44
C GLU A 318 -24.73 16.90 -8.42
N VAL A 319 -24.16 16.52 -7.28
CA VAL A 319 -22.69 16.43 -7.12
C VAL A 319 -22.08 15.45 -8.11
N ARG A 320 -22.65 14.24 -8.26
CA ARG A 320 -22.15 13.23 -9.22
C ARG A 320 -22.21 13.73 -10.66
N SER A 321 -23.30 14.40 -11.04
CA SER A 321 -23.45 14.95 -12.39
C SER A 321 -22.38 16.00 -12.70
N GLU A 322 -22.09 16.89 -11.75
CA GLU A 322 -21.08 17.94 -11.91
C GLU A 322 -19.63 17.41 -11.86
N LEU A 323 -19.38 16.34 -11.10
CA LEU A 323 -18.09 15.64 -11.13
C LEU A 323 -17.86 14.95 -12.49
N ASN A 324 -18.90 14.34 -13.06
CA ASN A 324 -18.81 13.59 -14.32
C ASN A 324 -18.67 14.46 -15.57
N VAL A 325 -18.78 15.79 -15.45
CA VAL A 325 -18.46 16.73 -16.56
C VAL A 325 -16.94 16.77 -16.84
N VAL A 326 -16.11 16.42 -15.85
CA VAL A 326 -14.65 16.44 -16.02
C VAL A 326 -14.21 15.24 -16.85
N ASP A 327 -13.68 15.54 -18.04
CA ASP A 327 -13.09 14.53 -18.91
C ASP A 327 -11.82 13.95 -18.30
N ASN A 328 -11.85 12.64 -18.08
CA ASN A 328 -10.73 11.85 -17.65
C ASN A 328 -10.45 10.66 -18.59
N THR A 329 -10.97 10.70 -19.82
CA THR A 329 -10.77 9.64 -20.83
C THR A 329 -9.32 9.51 -21.27
N TRP A 330 -8.53 10.59 -21.18
CA TRP A 330 -7.08 10.57 -21.39
C TRP A 330 -6.35 9.65 -20.39
N ILE A 331 -6.95 9.36 -19.23
CA ILE A 331 -6.40 8.43 -18.24
C ILE A 331 -6.66 7.00 -18.71
N GLY A 332 -5.59 6.35 -19.19
CA GLY A 332 -5.62 4.99 -19.73
C GLY A 332 -5.27 4.92 -21.22
N GLU A 333 -5.26 6.05 -21.92
CA GLU A 333 -4.74 6.12 -23.29
C GLU A 333 -3.20 6.20 -23.25
N TYR A 334 -2.53 5.20 -23.81
CA TYR A 334 -1.07 5.19 -23.88
C TYR A 334 -0.57 6.39 -24.71
N GLY A 335 0.03 7.37 -24.04
CA GLY A 335 0.47 8.61 -24.68
C GLY A 335 -0.63 9.69 -24.82
N GLY A 336 -1.78 9.52 -24.17
CA GLY A 336 -2.81 10.55 -24.10
C GLY A 336 -2.29 11.80 -23.38
N GLU A 337 -2.38 12.96 -24.02
CA GLU A 337 -2.04 14.23 -23.38
C GLU A 337 -3.14 14.63 -22.39
N ARG A 338 -2.73 14.97 -21.16
CA ARG A 338 -3.64 15.57 -20.17
C ARG A 338 -4.21 16.85 -20.77
N PRO A 339 -5.55 16.98 -20.90
CA PRO A 339 -6.15 18.21 -21.40
C PRO A 339 -5.73 19.40 -20.54
N ASN A 340 -5.47 20.54 -21.18
CA ASN A 340 -5.20 21.78 -20.46
C ASN A 340 -6.37 22.08 -19.51
N ARG A 341 -6.11 22.01 -18.21
CA ARG A 341 -7.10 22.38 -17.20
C ARG A 341 -7.26 23.88 -17.21
N GLY A 342 -8.34 24.35 -17.83
CA GLY A 342 -8.84 25.69 -17.60
C GLY A 342 -9.16 25.90 -16.11
N PRO A 343 -9.32 27.15 -15.66
CA PRO A 343 -9.71 27.44 -14.28
C PRO A 343 -11.01 26.71 -13.92
N ASP A 344 -11.03 26.06 -12.76
CA ASP A 344 -12.23 25.39 -12.28
C ASP A 344 -13.26 26.42 -11.81
N ASN A 345 -14.22 26.72 -12.68
CA ASN A 345 -15.24 27.74 -12.44
C ASN A 345 -16.38 27.26 -11.52
N ARG A 346 -16.34 26.03 -11.01
CA ARG A 346 -17.42 25.51 -10.14
C ARG A 346 -17.40 26.26 -8.82
N ALA A 347 -18.50 26.94 -8.49
CA ALA A 347 -18.64 27.71 -7.25
C ALA A 347 -18.86 26.82 -6.01
N CYS A 348 -19.36 25.59 -6.16
CA CYS A 348 -19.66 24.61 -5.09
C CYS A 348 -20.28 25.25 -3.83
N THR A 349 -21.20 26.20 -4.05
CA THR A 349 -21.90 26.95 -3.00
C THR A 349 -23.30 26.40 -2.72
N SER A 350 -23.78 25.44 -3.52
CA SER A 350 -25.08 24.81 -3.36
C SER A 350 -25.19 24.06 -2.02
N PRO A 351 -26.41 23.79 -1.53
CA PRO A 351 -26.61 22.97 -0.35
C PRO A 351 -25.96 21.59 -0.46
N ALA A 352 -26.02 20.96 -1.65
CA ALA A 352 -25.41 19.66 -1.91
C ALA A 352 -23.89 19.71 -1.73
N TRP A 353 -23.24 20.67 -2.39
CA TRP A 353 -21.80 20.86 -2.31
C TRP A 353 -21.32 21.20 -0.89
N LYS A 354 -22.04 22.06 -0.17
CA LYS A 354 -21.72 22.36 1.24
C LYS A 354 -21.82 21.12 2.12
N SER A 355 -22.85 20.29 1.90
CA SER A 355 -23.08 19.05 2.63
C SER A 355 -21.97 18.03 2.41
N ILE A 356 -21.64 17.69 1.16
CA ILE A 356 -20.54 16.74 0.88
C ILE A 356 -19.19 17.29 1.34
N SER A 357 -18.92 18.58 1.18
CA SER A 357 -17.66 19.19 1.64
C SER A 357 -17.52 19.10 3.17
N ALA A 358 -18.61 19.34 3.90
CA ALA A 358 -18.62 19.20 5.34
C ALA A 358 -18.44 17.75 5.78
N HIS A 359 -19.08 16.80 5.09
CA HIS A 359 -18.92 15.36 5.35
C HIS A 359 -17.48 14.92 5.10
N LEU A 360 -16.92 15.24 3.94
CA LEU A 360 -15.54 14.93 3.58
C LEU A 360 -14.53 15.52 4.57
N ASN A 361 -14.69 16.78 4.98
CA ASN A 361 -13.84 17.39 5.99
C ASN A 361 -13.95 16.68 7.34
N ARG A 362 -15.17 16.26 7.73
CA ARG A 362 -15.39 15.48 8.96
C ARG A 362 -14.70 14.12 8.87
N THR A 363 -14.88 13.39 7.77
CA THR A 363 -14.29 12.07 7.52
C THR A 363 -12.76 12.14 7.57
N LEU A 364 -12.14 13.06 6.82
CA LEU A 364 -10.69 13.22 6.84
C LEU A 364 -10.18 13.67 8.20
N LYS A 365 -10.88 14.57 8.90
CA LYS A 365 -10.46 15.02 10.22
C LYS A 365 -10.54 13.89 11.25
N GLN A 366 -11.57 13.06 11.15
CA GLN A 366 -11.79 11.91 12.01
C GLN A 366 -10.70 10.85 11.84
N TYR A 367 -10.28 10.56 10.61
CA TYR A 367 -9.34 9.46 10.36
C TYR A 367 -7.89 9.89 10.17
N MET A 368 -7.63 11.09 9.64
CA MET A 368 -6.28 11.58 9.33
C MET A 368 -5.89 12.84 10.09
N GLY A 369 -6.77 13.38 10.93
CA GLY A 369 -6.52 14.63 11.64
C GLY A 369 -5.29 14.53 12.55
N PRO A 370 -4.51 15.61 12.71
CA PRO A 370 -3.25 15.59 13.47
C PRO A 370 -3.42 15.32 14.97
N SER A 371 -4.64 15.48 15.51
CA SER A 371 -4.97 15.14 16.90
C SER A 371 -5.67 13.78 17.04
N SER A 372 -5.87 13.06 15.93
CA SER A 372 -6.52 11.76 15.96
C SER A 372 -5.56 10.69 16.46
N ARG A 373 -6.05 9.79 17.32
CA ARG A 373 -5.32 8.59 17.76
C ARG A 373 -5.42 7.42 16.78
N THR A 374 -6.18 7.59 15.70
CA THR A 374 -6.32 6.61 14.62
C THR A 374 -4.98 6.24 13.98
N PRO A 375 -4.88 5.10 13.28
CA PRO A 375 -3.70 4.68 12.53
C PRO A 375 -3.15 5.79 11.63
N MET A 376 -4.01 6.39 10.80
CA MET A 376 -3.58 7.46 9.91
C MET A 376 -3.21 8.75 10.64
N GLY A 377 -3.82 9.06 11.79
CA GLY A 377 -3.38 10.20 12.63
C GLY A 377 -1.93 10.05 13.11
N GLN A 378 -1.54 8.82 13.49
CA GLN A 378 -0.17 8.51 13.89
C GLN A 378 0.81 8.58 12.71
N ILE A 379 0.42 8.08 11.53
CA ILE A 379 1.24 8.14 10.30
C ILE A 379 1.40 9.58 9.81
N VAL A 380 0.34 10.39 9.87
CA VAL A 380 0.40 11.84 9.55
C VAL A 380 1.30 12.58 10.54
N SER A 381 1.25 12.24 11.83
CA SER A 381 2.14 12.82 12.83
C SER A 381 3.61 12.50 12.53
N LEU A 382 3.91 11.27 12.12
CA LEU A 382 5.25 10.89 11.64
C LEU A 382 5.67 11.71 10.42
N ARG A 383 4.81 11.81 9.39
CA ARG A 383 5.06 12.63 8.19
C ARG A 383 5.43 14.06 8.57
N ASN A 384 4.64 14.67 9.43
CA ASN A 384 4.83 16.07 9.84
C ASN A 384 6.12 16.26 10.63
N ALA A 385 6.51 15.29 11.47
CA ALA A 385 7.79 15.31 12.18
C ALA A 385 8.98 15.24 11.21
N LEU A 386 8.89 14.43 10.15
CA LEU A 386 9.92 14.33 9.11
C LEU A 386 10.05 15.64 8.31
N LEU A 387 8.91 16.25 7.94
CA LEU A 387 8.90 17.53 7.21
C LEU A 387 9.43 18.71 8.05
N ALA A 388 9.11 18.75 9.34
CA ALA A 388 9.59 19.81 10.25
C ALA A 388 11.12 19.81 10.39
N GLN A 389 11.74 18.62 10.36
CA GLN A 389 13.20 18.50 10.39
C GLN A 389 13.86 18.95 9.08
N ALA A 390 13.16 18.82 7.95
CA ALA A 390 13.62 19.33 6.66
C ALA A 390 13.52 20.86 6.53
N SER A 391 12.56 21.50 7.22
CA SER A 391 12.33 22.95 7.16
C SER A 391 13.13 23.77 8.17
N ALA A 392 13.45 23.23 9.36
CA ALA A 392 14.17 23.93 10.43
C ALA A 392 15.63 24.32 10.11
N TYR A 393 16.14 23.97 8.93
CA TYR A 393 17.52 24.19 8.50
C TYR A 393 17.63 24.83 7.10
N ARG A 394 16.55 25.47 6.61
CA ARG A 394 16.61 26.48 5.54
C ARG A 394 16.64 27.86 6.18
#